data_AF-A0A838VY10-F1
#
_entry.id   AF-A0A838VY10-F1
#
_cell.length_a   1.000
_cell.length_b   1.000
_cell.length_c   1.000
_cell.angle_alpha   90.00
_cell.angle_beta   90.00
_cell.angle_gamma   90.00
#
_symmetry.space_group_name_H-M   'P 1'
#
loop_
_entity.id
_entity.type
_entity.pdbx_description
1 polymer ?
#
loop_
_entity_poly.entity_id
_entity_poly.type
_entity_poly.pdbx_seq_one_letter_code
_entity_poly.pdbx_strand_id
1 'polypeptide(L)'
;MKITIKSIMVFVVLSGLFMIAPALMSGNAFAQSYEYGDSSSSSDNDNGDSSSSSDNDNGDSSTTPSDNDNGDSSTTPSDSFVEITSHDDGETVPVGELTIEGTSSDAGDSNCHIYADWNDVYPYQSVEATGGDGSEDYSSWEFTYTDDYETITEGDTNELTVKYYCGSNSDASNSVYDTVNLIGEE
;
A
#
# COMPACT_ATOMS: atom_id res chain seq x y z
N MET A 1 -3.34 -27.17 -59.46
CA MET A 1 -4.20 -27.36 -58.27
C MET A 1 -3.27 -27.37 -57.06
N LYS A 2 -3.20 -26.26 -56.31
CA LYS A 2 -2.38 -26.15 -55.09
C LYS A 2 -3.24 -26.63 -53.92
N ILE A 3 -2.82 -27.69 -53.23
CA ILE A 3 -3.46 -28.17 -52.01
C ILE A 3 -2.71 -27.53 -50.84
N THR A 4 -3.36 -26.62 -50.15
CA THR A 4 -2.86 -26.00 -48.92
C THR A 4 -3.27 -26.86 -47.74
N ILE A 5 -2.31 -27.48 -47.06
CA ILE A 5 -2.53 -28.24 -45.84
C ILE A 5 -2.48 -27.24 -44.68
N LYS A 6 -3.64 -26.91 -44.10
CA LYS A 6 -3.70 -26.18 -42.83
C LYS A 6 -3.33 -27.17 -41.71
N SER A 7 -2.20 -26.93 -41.05
CA SER A 7 -1.82 -27.66 -39.83
C SER A 7 -2.91 -27.51 -38.78
N ILE A 8 -3.51 -28.63 -38.40
CA ILE A 8 -4.32 -28.73 -37.19
C ILE A 8 -3.34 -28.92 -36.04
N MET A 9 -3.17 -27.87 -35.24
CA MET A 9 -2.45 -27.92 -33.98
C MET A 9 -3.44 -28.45 -32.94
N VAL A 10 -3.21 -29.67 -32.46
CA VAL A 10 -4.02 -30.27 -31.38
C VAL A 10 -3.44 -29.77 -30.06
N PHE A 11 -4.11 -28.81 -29.43
CA PHE A 11 -3.85 -28.46 -28.03
C PHE A 11 -4.55 -29.47 -27.14
N VAL A 12 -3.77 -30.34 -26.48
CA VAL A 12 -4.24 -31.14 -25.37
C VAL A 12 -4.24 -30.23 -24.15
N VAL A 13 -5.38 -29.61 -23.86
CA VAL A 13 -5.58 -28.91 -22.58
C VAL A 13 -5.89 -29.99 -21.55
N LEU A 14 -4.89 -30.35 -20.76
CA LEU A 14 -5.08 -31.23 -19.61
C LEU A 14 -5.72 -30.39 -18.51
N SER A 15 -7.03 -30.55 -18.33
CA SER A 15 -7.81 -29.89 -17.30
C SER A 15 -7.36 -30.35 -15.90
N GLY A 16 -6.52 -29.54 -15.27
CA GLY A 16 -6.28 -29.58 -13.83
C GLY A 16 -7.43 -28.86 -13.13
N LEU A 17 -8.35 -29.63 -12.56
CA LEU A 17 -9.44 -29.14 -11.72
C LEU A 17 -8.85 -28.67 -10.37
N PHE A 18 -8.47 -27.39 -10.24
CA PHE A 18 -8.22 -26.80 -8.93
C PHE A 18 -9.55 -26.26 -8.39
N MET A 19 -10.19 -27.04 -7.53
CA MET A 19 -11.32 -26.55 -6.74
C MET A 19 -10.75 -25.66 -5.63
N ILE A 20 -10.76 -24.35 -5.83
CA ILE A 20 -10.64 -23.39 -4.73
C ILE A 20 -12.06 -23.17 -4.21
N ALA A 21 -12.29 -23.57 -2.97
CA ALA A 21 -13.56 -23.36 -2.31
C ALA A 21 -13.76 -21.85 -2.08
N PRO A 22 -14.95 -21.28 -2.36
CA PRO A 22 -15.24 -19.94 -1.90
C PRO A 22 -15.31 -19.94 -0.37
N ALA A 23 -14.37 -19.26 0.26
CA ALA A 23 -14.51 -18.86 1.65
C ALA A 23 -15.72 -17.92 1.73
N LEU A 24 -16.83 -18.43 2.27
CA LEU A 24 -17.96 -17.64 2.71
C LEU A 24 -17.47 -16.72 3.84
N MET A 25 -17.01 -15.52 3.51
CA MET A 25 -16.87 -14.48 4.52
C MET A 25 -18.27 -13.96 4.84
N SER A 26 -18.77 -14.39 6.00
CA SER A 26 -19.97 -13.88 6.63
C SER A 26 -19.84 -12.38 6.84
N GLY A 27 -20.70 -11.61 6.15
CA GLY A 27 -20.89 -10.20 6.44
C GLY A 27 -21.37 -9.99 7.87
N ASN A 28 -20.52 -9.43 8.72
CA ASN A 28 -20.95 -8.75 9.93
C ASN A 28 -20.96 -7.25 9.64
N ALA A 29 -22.11 -6.75 9.19
CA ALA A 29 -22.42 -5.34 9.31
C ALA A 29 -22.63 -5.03 10.80
N PHE A 30 -21.58 -4.56 11.47
CA PHE A 30 -21.71 -3.96 12.79
C PHE A 30 -21.59 -2.45 12.65
N ALA A 31 -22.73 -1.81 12.41
CA ALA A 31 -22.88 -0.38 12.66
C ALA A 31 -22.82 -0.16 14.17
N GLN A 32 -21.72 0.38 14.68
CA GLN A 32 -21.71 1.01 16.00
C GLN A 32 -21.65 2.51 15.84
N SER A 33 -22.78 3.14 16.13
CA SER A 33 -22.86 4.53 16.54
C SER A 33 -22.00 4.72 17.80
N TYR A 34 -20.93 5.49 17.74
CA TYR A 34 -20.28 6.00 18.93
C TYR A 34 -20.91 7.35 19.32
N GLU A 35 -21.56 7.36 20.47
CA GLU A 35 -22.00 8.57 21.16
C GLU A 35 -20.78 9.42 21.55
N TYR A 36 -20.86 10.70 21.23
CA TYR A 36 -19.90 11.72 21.62
C TYR A 36 -20.08 12.03 23.11
N GLY A 37 -19.28 11.37 23.96
CA GLY A 37 -19.16 11.68 25.38
C GLY A 37 -18.12 12.76 25.60
N ASP A 38 -18.54 14.03 25.55
CA ASP A 38 -17.75 15.17 26.03
C ASP A 38 -17.65 15.08 27.57
N SER A 39 -16.43 15.06 28.09
CA SER A 39 -16.14 15.26 29.51
C SER A 39 -14.85 16.03 29.66
N SER A 40 -15.03 17.34 29.63
CA SER A 40 -14.10 18.34 30.11
C SER A 40 -13.71 18.07 31.58
N SER A 41 -12.41 18.11 31.86
CA SER A 41 -11.91 18.45 33.20
C SER A 41 -10.63 19.27 33.11
N SER A 42 -10.80 20.55 33.41
CA SER A 42 -9.77 21.54 33.71
C SER A 42 -8.87 21.12 34.86
N SER A 43 -7.60 21.50 34.80
CA SER A 43 -6.78 21.71 36.00
C SER A 43 -5.82 22.85 35.72
N ASP A 44 -6.20 24.03 36.21
CA ASP A 44 -5.34 25.18 36.40
C ASP A 44 -4.20 24.83 37.36
N ASN A 45 -2.99 25.30 37.09
CA ASN A 45 -1.97 25.51 38.12
C ASN A 45 -1.11 26.72 37.74
N ASP A 46 -1.59 27.89 38.15
CA ASP A 46 -0.78 29.08 38.37
C ASP A 46 0.19 28.83 39.53
N ASN A 47 1.47 29.14 39.34
CA ASN A 47 2.30 29.63 40.44
C ASN A 47 3.46 30.47 39.91
N GLY A 48 3.34 31.79 40.06
CA GLY A 48 4.46 32.71 39.98
C GLY A 48 4.90 33.11 41.38
N ASP A 49 6.21 33.22 41.60
CA ASP A 49 6.76 34.23 42.51
C ASP A 49 8.23 34.55 42.17
N SER A 50 8.59 35.82 42.34
CA SER A 50 9.86 36.45 42.01
C SER A 50 10.72 36.66 43.26
N SER A 51 12.06 36.65 43.14
CA SER A 51 12.99 37.74 43.54
C SER A 51 14.44 37.33 43.91
N SER A 52 15.39 37.87 43.12
CA SER A 52 16.69 38.53 43.42
C SER A 52 17.82 37.99 44.34
N SER A 53 19.02 37.89 43.72
CA SER A 53 20.41 38.33 44.10
C SER A 53 21.18 37.57 45.23
N SER A 54 22.52 37.38 45.25
CA SER A 54 23.70 37.83 44.48
C SER A 54 24.91 36.87 44.70
N ASP A 55 25.96 37.01 43.86
CA ASP A 55 27.42 36.95 44.14
C ASP A 55 28.32 35.97 43.36
N ASN A 56 29.46 36.54 42.94
CA ASN A 56 30.47 36.17 41.92
C ASN A 56 31.44 35.03 42.32
N ASP A 57 32.01 34.28 41.36
CA ASP A 57 33.38 34.53 40.82
C ASP A 57 33.86 33.45 39.80
N ASN A 58 34.25 33.95 38.61
CA ASN A 58 35.41 33.63 37.75
C ASN A 58 35.81 32.18 37.37
N GLY A 59 35.77 31.87 36.06
CA GLY A 59 36.71 30.90 35.45
C GLY A 59 36.25 30.11 34.22
N ASP A 60 36.77 30.53 33.06
CA ASP A 60 37.16 29.70 31.90
C ASP A 60 36.15 29.37 30.77
N SER A 61 36.66 29.57 29.55
CA SER A 61 36.02 29.47 28.24
C SER A 61 35.66 28.04 27.86
N SER A 62 34.39 27.79 27.54
CA SER A 62 33.98 27.03 26.34
C SER A 62 32.46 27.10 26.18
N THR A 63 31.99 27.87 25.20
CA THR A 63 30.57 28.01 24.88
C THR A 63 30.07 26.76 24.14
N THR A 64 29.17 26.00 24.76
CA THR A 64 28.29 25.04 24.08
C THR A 64 26.84 25.36 24.47
N PRO A 65 25.97 25.78 23.52
CA PRO A 65 24.53 25.84 23.76
C PRO A 65 23.98 24.41 23.81
N SER A 66 23.38 24.04 24.95
CA SER A 66 22.50 22.88 25.04
C SER A 66 21.12 23.31 24.58
N ASP A 67 20.81 23.07 23.31
CA ASP A 67 19.45 23.18 22.80
C ASP A 67 18.70 21.91 23.22
N ASN A 68 17.80 22.08 24.19
CA ASN A 68 16.79 21.11 24.59
C ASN A 68 15.68 21.16 23.52
N ASP A 69 15.87 20.43 22.42
CA ASP A 69 14.81 20.31 21.42
C ASP A 69 13.86 19.20 21.84
N ASN A 70 12.65 19.62 22.24
CA ASN A 70 11.55 18.74 22.55
C ASN A 70 11.06 18.18 21.22
N GLY A 71 11.60 17.01 20.84
CA GLY A 71 11.35 16.34 19.57
C GLY A 71 9.87 16.06 19.38
N ASP A 72 9.19 16.98 18.70
CA ASP A 72 8.03 16.69 17.89
C ASP A 72 8.49 15.69 16.83
N SER A 73 8.27 14.40 17.13
CA SER A 73 8.50 13.32 16.18
C SER A 73 7.40 13.36 15.13
N SER A 74 7.45 14.41 14.32
CA SER A 74 6.91 14.41 12.97
C SER A 74 7.86 13.57 12.12
N THR A 75 7.75 12.25 12.26
CA THR A 75 8.41 11.32 11.34
C THR A 75 7.64 11.36 10.03
N THR A 76 8.01 12.27 9.14
CA THR A 76 7.69 12.14 7.72
C THR A 76 8.18 10.76 7.23
N PRO A 77 7.34 9.95 6.56
CA PRO A 77 7.68 8.58 6.16
C PRO A 77 8.74 8.64 5.07
N SER A 78 10.01 8.53 5.48
CA SER A 78 11.16 8.67 4.58
C SER A 78 11.54 7.34 3.93
N ASP A 79 10.94 6.22 4.37
CA ASP A 79 11.33 4.86 3.99
C ASP A 79 10.16 4.01 3.44
N SER A 80 8.94 4.55 3.34
CA SER A 80 7.80 3.80 2.78
C SER A 80 7.87 3.75 1.26
N PHE A 81 7.79 2.55 0.68
CA PHE A 81 7.70 2.37 -0.77
C PHE A 81 6.79 1.20 -1.15
N VAL A 82 6.29 1.24 -2.37
CA VAL A 82 5.68 0.12 -3.11
C VAL A 82 6.13 0.24 -4.55
N GLU A 83 6.40 -0.87 -5.21
CA GLU A 83 6.88 -0.90 -6.59
C GLU A 83 6.32 -2.12 -7.31
N ILE A 84 5.79 -1.90 -8.52
CA ILE A 84 5.44 -2.95 -9.47
C ILE A 84 6.73 -3.37 -10.17
N THR A 85 7.17 -4.61 -9.98
CA THR A 85 8.47 -5.09 -10.51
C THR A 85 8.33 -6.09 -11.65
N SER A 86 7.11 -6.56 -11.91
CA SER A 86 6.81 -7.57 -12.92
C SER A 86 6.78 -7.03 -14.35
N HIS A 87 6.55 -5.72 -14.53
CA HIS A 87 6.36 -5.08 -15.84
C HIS A 87 6.97 -3.68 -15.85
N ASP A 88 7.39 -3.23 -17.04
CA ASP A 88 7.89 -1.87 -17.28
C ASP A 88 6.82 -0.98 -17.93
N ASP A 89 6.90 0.33 -17.72
CA ASP A 89 6.01 1.30 -18.39
C ASP A 89 6.16 1.22 -19.93
N GLY A 90 5.02 1.15 -20.62
CA GLY A 90 4.91 0.98 -22.06
C GLY A 90 5.12 -0.45 -22.57
N GLU A 91 5.22 -1.45 -21.69
CA GLU A 91 5.34 -2.85 -22.09
C GLU A 91 4.07 -3.34 -22.80
N THR A 92 4.27 -4.17 -23.84
CA THR A 92 3.18 -4.82 -24.56
C THR A 92 2.90 -6.20 -23.96
N VAL A 93 1.65 -6.43 -23.57
CA VAL A 93 1.18 -7.68 -22.96
C VAL A 93 -0.06 -8.21 -23.70
N PRO A 94 -0.35 -9.53 -23.63
CA PRO A 94 -1.57 -10.08 -24.21
C PRO A 94 -2.84 -9.46 -23.60
N VAL A 95 -3.88 -9.29 -24.41
CA VAL A 95 -5.24 -8.98 -23.94
C VAL A 95 -5.77 -10.12 -23.05
N GLY A 96 -6.45 -9.77 -21.96
CA GLY A 96 -7.05 -10.71 -21.01
C GLY A 96 -6.48 -10.63 -19.60
N GLU A 97 -6.46 -11.78 -18.91
CA GLU A 97 -5.97 -11.87 -17.53
C GLU A 97 -4.47 -11.57 -17.46
N LEU A 98 -4.08 -10.84 -16.42
CA LEU A 98 -2.68 -10.50 -16.16
C LEU A 98 -2.39 -10.58 -14.67
N THR A 99 -1.29 -11.20 -14.29
CA THR A 99 -0.79 -11.13 -12.91
C THR A 99 0.35 -10.13 -12.85
N ILE A 100 0.25 -9.18 -11.91
CA ILE A 100 1.34 -8.29 -11.54
C ILE A 100 1.91 -8.71 -10.20
N GLU A 101 3.22 -8.58 -10.07
CA GLU A 101 3.98 -8.78 -8.85
C GLU A 101 4.80 -7.52 -8.54
N GLY A 102 5.13 -7.36 -7.26
CA GLY A 102 5.94 -6.25 -6.80
C GLY A 102 6.53 -6.45 -5.42
N THR A 103 7.15 -5.38 -4.92
CA THR A 103 7.76 -5.34 -3.58
C THR A 103 7.33 -4.10 -2.81
N SER A 104 7.52 -4.10 -1.50
CA SER A 104 7.24 -2.94 -0.65
C SER A 104 8.17 -2.89 0.56
N SER A 105 8.10 -1.78 1.30
CA SER A 105 8.82 -1.61 2.58
C SER A 105 8.25 -2.42 3.75
N ASP A 106 7.06 -3.00 3.63
CA ASP A 106 6.40 -3.74 4.71
C ASP A 106 6.93 -5.18 4.76
N ALA A 107 7.47 -5.60 5.90
CA ALA A 107 8.06 -6.93 6.10
C ALA A 107 7.23 -7.81 7.05
N GLY A 108 5.94 -7.49 7.20
CA GLY A 108 5.10 -8.06 8.25
C GLY A 108 5.28 -7.32 9.58
N ASP A 109 4.30 -7.45 10.48
CA ASP A 109 4.17 -6.72 11.75
C ASP A 109 3.76 -5.24 11.64
N SER A 110 3.29 -4.81 10.46
CA SER A 110 2.76 -3.46 10.26
C SER A 110 1.25 -3.49 9.97
N ASN A 111 0.53 -2.42 10.33
CA ASN A 111 -0.88 -2.24 9.95
C ASN A 111 -0.95 -1.55 8.58
N CYS A 112 -0.24 -2.13 7.60
CA CYS A 112 -0.14 -1.65 6.25
C CYS A 112 -0.85 -2.62 5.29
N HIS A 113 -1.37 -2.06 4.21
CA HIS A 113 -2.10 -2.78 3.19
C HIS A 113 -1.73 -2.24 1.82
N ILE A 114 -1.65 -3.15 0.85
CA ILE A 114 -1.47 -2.82 -0.55
C ILE A 114 -2.76 -3.14 -1.30
N TYR A 115 -3.13 -2.22 -2.18
CA TYR A 115 -4.27 -2.40 -3.06
C TYR A 115 -3.90 -2.07 -4.50
N ALA A 116 -4.54 -2.75 -5.45
CA ALA A 116 -4.39 -2.51 -6.87
C ALA A 116 -5.68 -1.95 -7.48
N ASP A 117 -5.53 -1.14 -8.52
CA ASP A 117 -6.61 -0.73 -9.41
C ASP A 117 -6.22 -0.86 -10.89
N TRP A 118 -7.23 -0.78 -11.75
CA TRP A 118 -7.08 -0.67 -13.21
C TRP A 118 -7.80 0.60 -13.65
N ASN A 119 -7.12 1.51 -14.35
CA ASN A 119 -7.68 2.76 -14.89
C ASN A 119 -8.57 3.53 -13.90
N ASP A 120 -8.09 3.73 -12.67
CA ASP A 120 -8.83 4.43 -11.61
C ASP A 120 -10.19 3.78 -11.25
N VAL A 121 -10.39 2.48 -11.54
CA VAL A 121 -11.65 1.79 -11.24
C VAL A 121 -11.77 1.48 -9.76
N TYR A 122 -12.85 1.98 -9.15
CA TYR A 122 -13.20 1.73 -7.74
C TYR A 122 -14.24 0.61 -7.59
N PRO A 123 -14.18 -0.18 -6.51
CA PRO A 123 -13.20 -0.11 -5.42
C PRO A 123 -11.84 -0.72 -5.82
N TYR A 124 -10.78 -0.21 -5.18
CA TYR A 124 -9.46 -0.84 -5.14
C TYR A 124 -9.57 -2.28 -4.64
N GLN A 125 -8.78 -3.19 -5.20
CA GLN A 125 -8.73 -4.59 -4.81
C GLN A 125 -7.54 -4.86 -3.89
N SER A 126 -7.74 -5.69 -2.86
CA SER A 126 -6.63 -6.14 -2.02
C SER A 126 -5.71 -7.02 -2.83
N VAL A 127 -4.41 -6.85 -2.65
CA VAL A 127 -3.40 -7.77 -3.20
C VAL A 127 -3.14 -8.91 -2.20
N GLU A 128 -2.51 -9.97 -2.68
CA GLU A 128 -2.08 -11.10 -1.86
C GLU A 128 -0.62 -10.89 -1.41
N ALA A 129 -0.37 -11.07 -0.11
CA ALA A 129 0.97 -11.05 0.45
C ALA A 129 1.70 -12.36 0.09
N THR A 130 2.89 -12.25 -0.49
CA THR A 130 3.74 -13.39 -0.87
C THR A 130 5.10 -13.39 -0.16
N GLY A 131 5.29 -12.47 0.81
CA GLY A 131 6.46 -12.41 1.68
C GLY A 131 6.62 -13.65 2.58
N GLY A 132 7.82 -13.79 3.14
CA GLY A 132 8.24 -14.99 3.89
C GLY A 132 7.73 -15.07 5.32
N ASP A 133 7.34 -13.94 5.92
CA ASP A 133 7.08 -13.81 7.36
C ASP A 133 5.59 -13.90 7.73
N GLY A 134 4.68 -14.09 6.78
CA GLY A 134 3.27 -14.40 7.05
C GLY A 134 2.28 -13.83 6.04
N SER A 135 0.98 -13.92 6.34
CA SER A 135 -0.11 -13.47 5.46
C SER A 135 -0.27 -11.94 5.37
N GLU A 136 0.53 -11.19 6.12
CA GLU A 136 0.55 -9.73 6.13
C GLU A 136 1.95 -9.20 5.84
N ASP A 137 2.86 -10.06 5.36
CA ASP A 137 4.19 -9.67 4.90
C ASP A 137 4.12 -9.30 3.42
N TYR A 138 3.87 -8.02 3.17
CA TYR A 138 3.80 -7.44 1.83
C TYR A 138 5.18 -7.08 1.24
N SER A 139 6.29 -7.63 1.76
CA SER A 139 7.63 -7.36 1.22
C SER A 139 7.77 -7.87 -0.20
N SER A 140 6.96 -8.89 -0.53
CA SER A 140 6.58 -9.28 -1.87
C SER A 140 5.06 -9.45 -1.91
N TRP A 141 4.46 -9.12 -3.05
CA TRP A 141 3.01 -9.18 -3.23
C TRP A 141 2.66 -9.50 -4.68
N GLU A 142 1.45 -10.03 -4.88
CA GLU A 142 0.91 -10.32 -6.22
C GLU A 142 -0.57 -9.93 -6.31
N PHE A 143 -1.01 -9.60 -7.53
CA PHE A 143 -2.42 -9.37 -7.85
C PHE A 143 -2.73 -9.84 -9.27
N THR A 144 -3.85 -10.56 -9.44
CA THR A 144 -4.30 -11.03 -10.75
C THR A 144 -5.55 -10.28 -11.20
N TYR A 145 -5.42 -9.55 -12.30
CA TYR A 145 -6.51 -8.98 -13.08
C TYR A 145 -7.27 -10.11 -13.77
N THR A 146 -8.57 -10.22 -13.47
CA THR A 146 -9.47 -11.27 -13.98
C THR A 146 -10.80 -10.65 -14.41
N ASP A 147 -11.63 -11.43 -15.10
CA ASP A 147 -12.98 -11.02 -15.53
C ASP A 147 -13.89 -10.57 -14.36
N ASP A 148 -13.60 -10.97 -13.11
CA ASP A 148 -14.38 -10.59 -11.92
C ASP A 148 -14.09 -9.14 -11.46
N TYR A 149 -12.97 -8.54 -11.89
CA TYR A 149 -12.63 -7.15 -11.65
C TYR A 149 -12.52 -6.40 -12.98
N GLU A 150 -11.34 -6.41 -13.61
CA GLU A 150 -11.05 -5.87 -14.93
C GLU A 150 -9.87 -6.66 -15.53
N THR A 151 -9.82 -6.74 -16.86
CA THR A 151 -8.74 -7.41 -17.62
C THR A 151 -8.00 -6.41 -18.51
N ILE A 152 -6.81 -6.77 -18.98
CA ILE A 152 -6.10 -5.97 -19.98
C ILE A 152 -6.93 -5.88 -21.26
N THR A 153 -7.08 -4.66 -21.77
CA THR A 153 -7.80 -4.31 -23.00
C THR A 153 -6.85 -3.91 -24.11
N GLU A 154 -7.26 -4.08 -25.36
CA GLU A 154 -6.44 -3.70 -26.53
C GLU A 154 -6.08 -2.20 -26.53
N GLY A 155 -4.80 -1.88 -26.78
CA GLY A 155 -4.29 -0.52 -26.90
C GLY A 155 -3.60 0.03 -25.64
N ASP A 156 -3.20 1.31 -25.72
CA ASP A 156 -2.36 2.01 -24.72
C ASP A 156 -3.17 2.58 -23.54
N THR A 157 -4.17 1.85 -23.07
CA THR A 157 -5.14 2.34 -22.08
C THR A 157 -5.27 1.42 -20.87
N ASN A 158 -4.17 0.81 -20.42
CA ASN A 158 -4.18 -0.04 -19.22
C ASN A 158 -3.21 0.56 -18.19
N GLU A 159 -3.69 1.54 -17.44
CA GLU A 159 -2.98 2.09 -16.29
C GLU A 159 -3.22 1.16 -15.08
N LEU A 160 -2.15 0.56 -14.57
CA LEU A 160 -2.19 -0.30 -13.39
C LEU A 160 -1.55 0.45 -12.24
N THR A 161 -2.33 0.80 -11.23
CA THR A 161 -1.84 1.54 -10.06
C THR A 161 -1.90 0.66 -8.82
N VAL A 162 -0.82 0.66 -8.05
CA VAL A 162 -0.81 0.10 -6.70
C VAL A 162 -0.67 1.19 -5.66
N LYS A 163 -1.39 1.02 -4.56
CA LYS A 163 -1.44 1.93 -3.42
C LYS A 163 -0.99 1.20 -2.19
N TYR A 164 0.02 1.72 -1.53
CA TYR A 164 0.45 1.31 -0.20
C TYR A 164 -0.05 2.31 0.83
N TYR A 165 -0.66 1.81 1.90
CA TYR A 165 -1.21 2.62 2.98
C TYR A 165 -0.99 1.96 4.33
N CYS A 166 -0.56 2.73 5.32
CA CYS A 166 -0.38 2.30 6.70
C CYS A 166 -1.23 3.12 7.66
N GLY A 167 -2.09 2.47 8.44
CA GLY A 167 -2.86 3.13 9.49
C GLY A 167 -4.28 2.60 9.69
N SER A 168 -4.96 3.17 10.68
CA SER A 168 -6.26 2.71 11.17
C SER A 168 -7.46 3.41 10.53
N ASN A 169 -7.22 4.52 9.81
CA ASN A 169 -8.21 5.37 9.15
C ASN A 169 -7.66 5.80 7.79
N SER A 170 -8.42 5.58 6.71
CA SER A 170 -8.07 5.76 5.29
C SER A 170 -7.60 7.17 4.85
N ASP A 171 -7.12 8.00 5.77
CA ASP A 171 -6.49 9.29 5.52
C ASP A 171 -5.30 9.10 4.59
N ALA A 172 -5.51 9.50 3.33
CA ALA A 172 -4.60 9.37 2.19
C ALA A 172 -3.27 10.12 2.35
N SER A 173 -3.07 10.82 3.48
CA SER A 173 -1.89 11.66 3.74
C SER A 173 -0.57 10.89 3.81
N ASN A 174 -0.60 9.57 4.03
CA ASN A 174 0.60 8.72 4.10
C ASN A 174 0.62 7.58 3.06
N SER A 175 -0.18 7.68 2.00
CA SER A 175 -0.14 6.68 0.94
C SER A 175 0.97 6.97 -0.06
N VAL A 176 1.73 5.93 -0.40
CA VAL A 176 2.65 5.94 -1.55
C VAL A 176 2.07 5.04 -2.63
N TYR A 177 2.41 5.34 -3.87
CA TYR A 177 1.82 4.71 -5.05
C TYR A 177 2.92 4.38 -6.04
N ASP A 178 2.66 3.38 -6.87
CA ASP A 178 3.40 3.14 -8.09
C ASP A 178 2.43 2.78 -9.21
N THR A 179 2.79 3.14 -10.44
CA THR A 179 1.91 3.03 -11.61
C THR A 179 2.72 2.60 -12.83
N VAL A 180 2.18 1.63 -13.58
CA VAL A 180 2.70 1.24 -14.90
C VAL A 180 1.59 1.35 -15.95
N ASN A 181 1.91 1.87 -17.13
CA ASN A 181 0.99 1.90 -18.27
C ASN A 181 1.35 0.77 -19.24
N LEU A 182 0.41 -0.13 -19.51
CA LEU A 182 0.62 -1.26 -20.43
C LEU A 182 -0.15 -1.09 -21.74
N ILE A 183 0.40 -1.69 -22.79
CA ILE A 183 -0.21 -1.78 -24.12
C ILE A 183 -0.77 -3.19 -24.31
N GLY A 184 -2.09 -3.33 -24.46
CA GLY A 184 -2.70 -4.62 -24.78
C GLY A 184 -2.63 -4.95 -26.27
N GLU A 185 -2.14 -6.14 -26.64
CA GLU A 185 -2.13 -6.67 -28.02
C GLU A 185 -2.70 -8.10 -28.07
N GLU A 186 -3.41 -8.45 -29.16
CA GLU A 186 -4.05 -9.76 -29.40
C GLU A 186 -3.11 -10.83 -30.00
#